data_AF-A0A1V5DMY0-F1
#
_entry.id   AF-A0A1V5DMY0-F1
#
_cell.length_a   1.000
_cell.length_b   1.000
_cell.length_c   1.000
_cell.angle_alpha   90.00
_cell.angle_beta   90.00
_cell.angle_gamma   90.00
#
_symmetry.space_group_name_H-M   'P 1'
#
loop_
_entity.id
_entity.type
_entity.pdbx_description
1 polymer ?
#
loop_
_entity_poly.entity_id
_entity_poly.type
_entity_poly.pdbx_seq_one_letter_code
_entity_poly.pdbx_strand_id
1 'polypeptide(L)'
;MSRKDWRTIAPEDVDVDTADLEQKLIPTLRSAGSENIRKDQFGKGLVEDCHNLLAGLLPFTAQEQEFLDRILDRGEIAPEFLTGDEALQNRIRRHPLLEWKAVNVRGHRKGR
;
A
#
# COMPACT_ATOMS: atom_id res chain seq x y z
N MET A 1 -4.64 2.34 9.55
CA MET A 1 -3.39 2.18 8.77
C MET A 1 -2.80 0.81 9.07
N SER A 2 -2.25 0.14 8.07
CA SER A 2 -1.59 -1.18 8.22
C SER A 2 -0.50 -1.15 9.30
N ARG A 3 -0.28 -2.28 9.98
CA ARG A 3 0.81 -2.45 10.96
C ARG A 3 2.17 -2.67 10.30
N LYS A 4 2.22 -2.99 9.00
CA LYS A 4 3.46 -3.19 8.25
C LYS A 4 4.07 -1.83 7.89
N ASP A 5 5.38 -1.70 8.05
CA ASP A 5 6.11 -0.53 7.59
C ASP A 5 6.17 -0.55 6.05
N TRP A 6 5.60 0.46 5.41
CA TRP A 6 5.52 0.53 3.95
C TRP A 6 6.87 0.79 3.29
N ARG A 7 7.84 1.32 4.05
CA ARG A 7 9.21 1.58 3.56
C ARG A 7 9.95 0.30 3.20
N THR A 8 9.54 -0.83 3.77
CA THR A 8 10.17 -2.14 3.58
C THR A 8 9.37 -3.07 2.68
N ILE A 9 8.28 -2.59 2.05
CA ILE A 9 7.44 -3.44 1.22
C ILE A 9 8.09 -3.63 -0.14
N ALA A 10 8.10 -4.88 -0.60
CA ALA A 10 8.54 -5.27 -1.93
C ALA A 10 7.43 -6.05 -2.65
N PRO A 11 7.44 -6.12 -4.00
CA PRO A 11 6.46 -6.91 -4.75
C PRO A 11 6.34 -8.34 -4.22
N GLU A 12 7.44 -8.96 -3.83
CA GLU A 12 7.54 -10.34 -3.34
C GLU A 12 6.81 -10.56 -2.01
N ASP A 13 6.43 -9.49 -1.30
CA ASP A 13 5.59 -9.59 -0.11
C ASP A 13 4.12 -9.91 -0.42
N VAL A 14 3.72 -9.82 -1.69
CA VAL A 14 2.38 -10.22 -2.14
C VAL A 14 2.40 -11.70 -2.46
N ASP A 15 1.57 -12.45 -1.75
CA ASP A 15 1.39 -13.89 -1.95
C ASP A 15 -0.08 -14.27 -1.73
N VAL A 16 -0.47 -15.44 -2.22
CA VAL A 16 -1.79 -15.99 -2.02
C VAL A 16 -1.69 -17.44 -1.56
N ASP A 17 -2.22 -17.71 -0.36
CA ASP A 17 -2.48 -19.08 0.05
C ASP A 17 -3.68 -19.62 -0.73
N THR A 18 -3.52 -20.83 -1.28
CA THR A 18 -4.56 -21.47 -2.09
C THR A 18 -5.81 -21.77 -1.27
N ALA A 19 -5.66 -22.11 0.03
CA ALA A 19 -6.81 -22.33 0.90
C ALA A 19 -7.57 -21.02 1.16
N ASP A 20 -6.87 -19.91 1.39
CA ASP A 20 -7.47 -18.59 1.54
C ASP A 20 -8.20 -18.14 0.27
N LEU A 21 -7.61 -18.38 -0.91
CA LEU A 21 -8.25 -18.12 -2.21
C LEU A 21 -9.58 -18.87 -2.33
N GLU A 22 -9.59 -20.16 -2.00
CA GLU A 22 -10.78 -21.01 -2.04
C GLU A 22 -11.88 -20.59 -1.08
N GLN A 23 -11.51 -20.19 0.13
CA GLN A 23 -12.46 -19.89 1.18
C GLN A 23 -12.99 -18.46 1.12
N LYS A 24 -12.18 -17.51 0.63
CA LYS A 24 -12.48 -16.07 0.74
C LYS A 24 -12.73 -15.38 -0.60
N LEU A 25 -12.02 -15.76 -1.67
CA LEU A 25 -12.13 -15.06 -2.95
C LEU A 25 -13.10 -15.76 -3.90
N ILE A 26 -12.91 -17.06 -4.16
CA ILE A 26 -13.71 -17.81 -5.13
C ILE A 26 -15.23 -17.70 -4.86
N PRO A 27 -15.73 -17.79 -3.61
CA PRO A 27 -17.17 -17.69 -3.34
C PRO A 27 -17.77 -16.32 -3.67
N THR A 28 -16.95 -15.28 -3.81
CA THR A 28 -17.39 -13.93 -4.19
C THR A 28 -17.43 -13.70 -5.70
N LEU A 29 -16.87 -14.63 -6.47
CA LEU A 29 -16.89 -14.58 -7.92
C LEU A 29 -18.26 -15.05 -8.45
N ARG A 30 -18.63 -14.58 -9.64
CA ARG A 30 -19.84 -15.08 -10.31
C ARG A 30 -19.66 -16.57 -10.65
N SER A 31 -20.71 -17.37 -10.43
CA SER A 31 -20.71 -18.82 -10.69
C SER A 31 -20.27 -19.15 -12.12
N ALA A 32 -20.83 -18.45 -13.11
CA ALA A 32 -20.51 -18.64 -14.53
C ALA A 32 -19.02 -18.49 -14.88
N GLY A 33 -18.24 -17.77 -14.07
CA GLY A 33 -16.79 -17.60 -14.28
C GLY A 33 -15.91 -18.44 -13.35
N SER A 34 -16.46 -19.02 -12.28
CA SER A 34 -15.68 -19.69 -11.23
C SER A 34 -15.69 -21.22 -11.31
N GLU A 35 -16.68 -21.81 -11.97
CA GLU A 35 -16.83 -23.27 -12.10
C GLU A 35 -15.65 -23.97 -12.80
N ASN A 36 -14.96 -23.26 -13.71
CA ASN A 36 -13.85 -23.81 -14.50
C ASN A 36 -12.47 -23.28 -14.08
N ILE A 37 -12.38 -22.56 -12.96
CA ILE A 37 -11.10 -21.98 -12.51
C ILE A 37 -10.18 -23.11 -12.00
N ARG A 38 -9.01 -23.24 -12.62
CA ARG A 38 -7.89 -24.00 -12.06
C ARG A 38 -7.25 -23.16 -10.97
N LYS A 39 -7.68 -23.41 -9.73
CA LYS A 39 -7.48 -22.54 -8.56
C LYS A 39 -6.01 -22.26 -8.27
N ASP A 40 -5.17 -23.28 -8.41
CA ASP A 40 -3.71 -23.20 -8.26
C ASP A 40 -3.06 -22.28 -9.31
N GLN A 41 -3.50 -22.39 -10.57
CA GLN A 41 -3.02 -21.54 -11.66
C GLN A 41 -3.56 -20.12 -11.56
N PHE A 42 -4.81 -19.96 -11.15
CA PHE A 42 -5.45 -18.67 -10.98
C PHE A 42 -4.81 -17.84 -9.87
N GLY A 43 -4.55 -18.46 -8.71
CA GLY A 43 -3.84 -17.79 -7.63
C GLY A 43 -2.44 -17.31 -8.05
N LYS A 44 -1.67 -18.18 -8.72
CA LYS A 44 -0.34 -17.83 -9.24
C LYS A 44 -0.39 -16.67 -10.25
N GLY A 45 -1.34 -16.72 -11.19
CA GLY A 45 -1.53 -15.64 -12.17
C GLY A 45 -1.87 -14.31 -11.52
N LEU A 46 -2.74 -14.29 -10.50
CA LEU A 46 -3.06 -13.07 -9.76
C LEU A 46 -1.83 -12.49 -9.04
N VAL A 47 -1.01 -13.34 -8.41
CA VAL A 47 0.22 -12.90 -7.74
C VAL A 47 1.21 -12.34 -8.75
N GLU A 48 1.40 -13.02 -9.88
CA GLU A 48 2.30 -12.58 -10.96
C GLU A 48 1.85 -11.23 -11.55
N ASP A 49 0.55 -11.06 -11.81
CA ASP A 49 -0.01 -9.79 -12.27
C ASP A 49 0.20 -8.67 -11.25
N CYS A 50 -0.01 -8.96 -9.95
CA CYS A 50 0.26 -8.01 -8.88
C CYS A 50 1.75 -7.63 -8.79
N HIS A 51 2.66 -8.61 -8.87
CA HIS A 51 4.10 -8.36 -8.86
C HIS A 51 4.51 -7.47 -10.03
N ASN A 52 4.03 -7.78 -11.24
CA ASN A 52 4.35 -7.02 -12.45
C ASN A 52 3.86 -5.57 -12.37
N LEU A 53 2.64 -5.34 -11.86
CA LEU A 53 2.09 -3.98 -11.70
C LEU A 53 2.80 -3.22 -10.58
N LEU A 54 3.09 -3.88 -9.46
CA LEU A 54 3.78 -3.26 -8.32
C LEU A 54 5.24 -2.97 -8.62
N ALA A 55 5.90 -3.70 -9.52
CA ALA A 55 7.28 -3.42 -9.94
C ALA A 55 7.45 -2.04 -10.59
N GLY A 56 6.36 -1.44 -11.11
CA GLY A 56 6.37 -0.06 -11.61
C GLY A 56 6.26 1.00 -10.51
N LEU A 57 5.92 0.61 -9.28
CA LEU A 57 5.70 1.50 -8.13
C LEU A 57 6.72 1.27 -7.01
N LEU A 58 7.14 0.02 -6.81
CA LEU A 58 8.03 -0.43 -5.76
C LEU A 58 9.38 -0.91 -6.34
N PRO A 59 10.50 -0.67 -5.64
CA PRO A 59 10.59 0.08 -4.38
C PRO A 59 10.34 1.58 -4.62
N PHE A 60 9.86 2.27 -3.59
CA PHE A 60 9.72 3.72 -3.65
C PHE A 60 11.07 4.39 -3.91
N THR A 61 11.05 5.47 -4.67
CA THR A 61 12.22 6.32 -4.93
C THR A 61 12.74 6.95 -3.64
N ALA A 62 13.99 7.42 -3.64
CA ALA A 62 14.57 8.10 -2.47
C ALA A 62 13.74 9.31 -1.99
N GLN A 63 13.07 10.03 -2.91
CA GLN A 63 12.22 11.16 -2.54
C GLN A 63 10.93 10.68 -1.87
N GLU A 64 10.28 9.67 -2.43
CA GLU A 64 9.08 9.07 -1.82
C GLU A 64 9.37 8.43 -0.45
N GLN A 65 10.55 7.82 -0.29
CA GLN A 65 11.03 7.34 1.02
C GLN A 65 11.19 8.49 2.02
N GLU A 66 11.78 9.61 1.63
CA GLU A 66 11.89 10.80 2.50
C GLU A 66 10.50 11.36 2.89
N PHE A 67 9.52 11.34 1.98
CA PHE A 67 8.13 11.66 2.35
C PHE A 67 7.62 10.73 3.45
N LEU A 68 7.83 9.42 3.30
CA LEU A 68 7.42 8.41 4.28
C LEU A 68 8.13 8.60 5.62
N ASP A 69 9.44 8.83 5.64
CA ASP A 69 10.21 9.08 6.85
C ASP A 69 9.69 10.31 7.62
N ARG A 70 9.40 11.40 6.90
CA ARG A 70 8.84 12.61 7.51
C ARG A 70 7.48 12.38 8.14
N ILE A 71 6.55 11.73 7.44
CA ILE A 71 5.20 11.54 7.98
C ILE A 71 5.16 10.46 9.07
N LEU A 72 5.92 9.37 8.93
CA LEU A 72 5.88 8.24 9.85
C LEU A 72 6.69 8.49 11.12
N ASP A 73 7.82 9.19 11.04
CA ASP A 73 8.71 9.38 12.20
C ASP A 73 8.59 10.78 12.82
N ARG A 74 8.36 11.82 12.01
CA ARG A 74 8.30 13.23 12.47
C ARG A 74 6.88 13.77 12.52
N GLY A 75 5.94 13.13 11.83
CA GLY A 75 4.59 13.63 11.65
C GLY A 75 4.56 14.89 10.80
N GLU A 76 5.42 15.00 9.81
CA GLU A 76 5.49 16.12 8.86
C GLU A 76 4.92 15.70 7.51
N ILE A 77 4.03 16.52 6.94
CA ILE A 77 3.45 16.26 5.62
C ILE A 77 4.18 17.16 4.62
N ALA A 78 5.11 16.57 3.85
CA ALA A 78 6.00 17.28 2.93
C ALA A 78 5.78 16.80 1.48
N PRO A 79 4.64 17.10 0.85
CA PRO A 79 4.27 16.53 -0.46
C PRO A 79 5.16 16.97 -1.61
N GLU A 80 6.00 17.99 -1.43
CA GLU A 80 7.05 18.39 -2.35
C GLU A 80 8.04 17.25 -2.71
N PHE A 81 8.14 16.22 -1.87
CA PHE A 81 8.90 15.00 -2.15
C PHE A 81 8.17 14.00 -3.06
N LEU A 82 6.86 14.16 -3.26
CA LEU A 82 6.05 13.27 -4.10
C LEU A 82 5.77 13.86 -5.48
N THR A 83 5.67 15.19 -5.58
CA THR A 83 5.26 15.85 -6.82
C THR A 83 5.61 17.33 -6.82
N GLY A 84 5.90 17.88 -8.00
CA GLY A 84 6.05 19.32 -8.22
C GLY A 84 4.72 20.06 -8.48
N ASP A 85 3.60 19.34 -8.61
CA ASP A 85 2.28 19.95 -8.83
C ASP A 85 1.75 20.58 -7.54
N GLU A 86 1.71 21.91 -7.49
CA GLU A 86 1.25 22.68 -6.33
C GLU A 86 -0.21 22.38 -5.94
N ALA A 87 -1.09 22.12 -6.91
CA ALA A 87 -2.49 21.82 -6.64
C ALA A 87 -2.61 20.44 -5.97
N LEU A 88 -1.86 19.46 -6.46
CA LEU A 88 -1.79 18.14 -5.84
C LEU A 88 -1.13 18.19 -4.45
N GLN A 89 -0.02 18.92 -4.31
CA GLN A 89 0.61 19.13 -3.00
C GLN A 89 -0.39 19.69 -1.98
N ASN A 90 -1.14 20.74 -2.35
CA ASN A 90 -2.13 21.35 -1.46
C ASN A 90 -3.25 20.37 -1.05
N ARG A 91 -3.67 19.48 -1.95
CA ARG A 91 -4.61 18.40 -1.63
C ARG A 91 -4.02 17.40 -0.65
N ILE A 92 -2.75 17.02 -0.82
CA ILE A 92 -2.05 16.09 0.07
C ILE A 92 -1.89 16.71 1.47
N ARG A 93 -1.49 17.99 1.58
CA ARG A 93 -1.33 18.68 2.88
C ARG A 93 -2.61 18.66 3.71
N ARG A 94 -3.77 18.80 3.05
CA ARG A 94 -5.10 18.86 3.67
C ARG A 94 -5.79 17.50 3.73
N HIS A 95 -5.09 16.41 3.42
CA HIS A 95 -5.70 15.09 3.40
C HIS A 95 -6.00 14.64 4.84
N PRO A 96 -7.27 14.42 5.24
CA PRO A 96 -7.62 14.21 6.64
C PRO A 96 -6.89 13.03 7.31
N LEU A 97 -6.66 11.95 6.55
CA LEU A 97 -5.93 10.79 7.08
C LEU A 97 -4.45 11.08 7.35
N LEU A 98 -3.82 11.94 6.55
CA LEU A 98 -2.42 12.32 6.72
C LEU A 98 -2.27 13.29 7.88
N GLU A 99 -3.18 14.25 8.02
CA GLU A 99 -3.24 15.15 9.18
C GLU A 99 -3.40 14.36 10.47
N TRP A 100 -4.35 13.41 10.51
CA TRP A 100 -4.52 12.53 11.66
C TRP A 100 -3.26 11.74 12.00
N LYS A 101 -2.58 11.17 10.97
CA LYS A 101 -1.33 10.43 11.16
C LYS A 101 -0.22 11.33 11.72
N ALA A 102 -0.08 12.54 11.18
CA ALA A 102 0.89 13.53 11.64
C ALA A 102 0.67 13.90 13.12
N VAL A 103 -0.57 14.18 13.51
CA VAL A 103 -0.95 14.47 14.90
C VAL A 103 -0.60 13.29 15.82
N ASN A 104 -0.94 12.06 15.41
CA ASN A 104 -0.65 10.87 16.20
C ASN A 104 0.84 10.64 16.42
N VAL A 105 1.66 10.77 15.37
CA VAL A 105 3.12 10.61 15.49
C VAL A 105 3.69 11.63 16.46
N ARG A 106 3.30 12.90 16.34
CA ARG A 106 3.73 13.97 17.27
C ARG A 106 3.26 13.72 18.70
N GLY A 107 2.03 13.22 18.89
CA GLY A 107 1.47 12.93 20.20
C GLY A 107 2.18 11.78 20.92
N HIS A 108 2.49 10.68 20.21
CA HIS A 108 3.20 9.53 20.79
C HIS A 108 4.67 9.83 21.09
N ARG A 109 5.29 10.74 20.34
CA ARG A 109 6.68 11.15 20.57
C ARG A 109 6.86 12.02 21.82
N LYS A 110 5.82 12.72 22.28
CA LYS A 110 5.85 13.51 23.53
C LYS A 110 5.72 12.67 24.80
N GLY A 111 5.23 11.43 24.69
CA GLY A 111 5.05 10.51 25.81
C GLY A 111 6.23 9.54 26.03
N ARG A 112 7.36 9.75 25.34
CA ARG A 112 8.52 8.87 25.36
C ARG A 112 9.77 9.61 25.81
#